data_AF-A0A2V7Y9G0-F1
#
_entry.id   AF-A0A2V7Y9G0-F1
#
_cell.length_a   1.000
_cell.length_b   1.000
_cell.length_c   1.000
_cell.angle_alpha   90.00
_cell.angle_beta   90.00
_cell.angle_gamma   90.00
#
_symmetry.space_group_name_H-M   'P 1'
#
loop_
_entity.id
_entity.type
_entity.pdbx_description
1 polymer ?
#
loop_
_entity_poly.entity_id
_entity_poly.type
_entity_poly.pdbx_seq_one_letter_code
_entity_poly.pdbx_strand_id
1 'polypeptide(L)'
;MAQQTTEAPDTESTKIGPDDPRYRAVVEKRFNKRFSASPDYVRLVSSTEQVVAAVEEAVREGRRLVVTSGGHCLEGFVSDPEARVILDVSPMKRIDYDAERGAVVVEAGATVGETFRALFERWGVVIPLGEYPEIGMGGHVVGGAFGFLCRQLGLAAGWRLARRPTRIATSGGRIRVGAAATSASSPGTGSGRRARPVTIPPGCCPARRNRS
;
A
#
# COMPACT_ATOMS: atom_id res chain seq x y z
N MET A 1 -28.08 -22.86 -13.47
CA MET A 1 -28.24 -21.63 -12.65
C MET A 1 -27.09 -20.69 -12.99
N ALA A 2 -27.44 -19.44 -13.32
CA ALA A 2 -26.63 -18.22 -13.49
C ALA A 2 -25.29 -18.33 -14.25
N GLN A 3 -25.32 -17.87 -15.52
CA GLN A 3 -24.16 -17.47 -16.27
C GLN A 3 -23.51 -16.26 -15.56
N GLN A 4 -22.25 -16.39 -15.12
CA GLN A 4 -21.45 -15.26 -14.69
C GLN A 4 -21.03 -14.49 -15.94
N THR A 5 -21.66 -13.34 -16.17
CA THR A 5 -21.23 -12.37 -17.18
C THR A 5 -19.90 -11.80 -16.72
N THR A 6 -18.80 -12.19 -17.36
CA THR A 6 -17.51 -11.51 -17.22
C THR A 6 -17.65 -10.15 -17.91
N GLU A 7 -18.05 -9.14 -17.14
CA GLU A 7 -18.05 -7.75 -17.57
C GLU A 7 -16.60 -7.37 -17.94
N ALA A 8 -16.41 -6.68 -19.07
CA ALA A 8 -15.09 -6.28 -19.52
C ALA A 8 -14.42 -5.44 -18.41
N PRO A 9 -13.11 -5.62 -18.17
CA PRO A 9 -12.44 -4.87 -17.11
C PRO A 9 -12.58 -3.37 -17.36
N ASP A 10 -13.09 -2.64 -16.37
CA ASP A 10 -13.16 -1.18 -16.42
C ASP A 10 -11.75 -0.59 -16.44
N THR A 11 -11.35 -0.13 -17.62
CA THR A 11 -10.08 0.55 -17.87
C THR A 11 -10.19 2.06 -17.73
N GLU A 12 -11.41 2.60 -17.62
CA GLU A 12 -11.61 4.04 -17.54
C GLU A 12 -11.23 4.53 -16.14
N SER A 13 -10.41 5.58 -16.06
CA SER A 13 -9.93 6.14 -14.81
C SER A 13 -10.11 7.66 -14.81
N THR A 14 -10.26 8.28 -13.64
CA THR A 14 -10.47 9.72 -13.58
C THR A 14 -9.20 10.47 -13.97
N LYS A 15 -9.27 11.31 -15.01
CA LYS A 15 -8.20 12.23 -15.44
C LYS A 15 -8.50 13.64 -14.92
N ILE A 16 -7.56 14.21 -14.17
CA ILE A 16 -7.69 15.55 -13.58
C ILE A 16 -6.61 16.42 -14.20
N GLY A 17 -7.00 17.36 -15.07
CA GLY A 17 -6.10 18.34 -15.67
C GLY A 17 -6.13 19.70 -14.96
N PRO A 18 -5.29 20.67 -15.34
CA PRO A 18 -5.19 21.99 -14.71
C PRO A 18 -6.51 22.77 -14.64
N ASP A 19 -7.42 22.53 -15.58
CA ASP A 19 -8.73 23.19 -15.64
C ASP A 19 -9.75 22.61 -14.64
N ASP A 20 -9.46 21.46 -14.04
CA ASP A 20 -10.31 20.83 -13.04
C ASP A 20 -10.10 21.49 -11.66
N PRO A 21 -11.16 21.90 -10.94
CA PRO A 21 -11.03 22.53 -9.62
C PRO A 21 -10.33 21.63 -8.58
N ARG A 22 -10.32 20.31 -8.78
CA ARG A 22 -9.66 19.33 -7.91
C ARG A 22 -8.15 19.24 -8.13
N TYR A 23 -7.65 19.75 -9.26
CA TYR A 23 -6.25 19.62 -9.68
C TYR A 23 -5.27 20.09 -8.61
N ARG A 24 -5.52 21.28 -8.05
CA ARG A 24 -4.66 21.83 -7.00
C ARG A 24 -4.62 20.91 -5.79
N ALA A 25 -5.76 20.36 -5.37
CA ALA A 25 -5.82 19.49 -4.19
C ALA A 25 -5.01 18.19 -4.37
N VAL A 26 -5.07 17.57 -5.56
CA VAL A 26 -4.34 16.32 -5.83
C VAL A 26 -2.84 16.54 -6.01
N VAL A 27 -2.41 17.65 -6.60
CA VAL A 27 -0.98 18.00 -6.73
C VAL A 27 -0.39 18.48 -5.40
N GLU A 28 -1.14 19.27 -4.63
CA GLU A 28 -0.71 19.82 -3.33
C GLU A 28 -0.75 18.81 -2.18
N LYS A 29 -1.23 17.59 -2.41
CA LYS A 29 -1.19 16.46 -1.46
C LYS A 29 0.23 16.06 -1.03
N ARG A 30 1.27 16.53 -1.73
CA ARG A 30 2.67 16.24 -1.41
C ARG A 30 3.04 16.68 0.01
N PHE A 31 3.75 15.82 0.72
CA PHE A 31 4.22 16.12 2.07
C PHE A 31 5.36 17.15 2.08
N ASN A 32 6.36 16.94 1.22
CA ASN A 32 7.50 17.85 1.15
C ASN A 32 7.22 19.03 0.20
N LYS A 33 6.95 20.19 0.77
CA LYS A 33 6.66 21.44 0.03
C LYS A 33 7.87 22.07 -0.67
N ARG A 34 9.09 21.58 -0.41
CA ARG A 34 10.31 22.03 -1.11
C ARG A 34 10.25 21.74 -2.60
N PHE A 35 9.66 20.63 -2.98
CA PHE A 35 9.51 20.22 -4.37
C PHE A 35 8.11 20.61 -4.86
N SER A 36 7.98 20.93 -6.14
CA SER A 36 6.70 21.26 -6.76
C SER A 36 6.68 20.69 -8.17
N ALA A 37 5.68 19.87 -8.45
CA ALA A 37 5.40 19.39 -9.79
C ALA A 37 4.26 20.19 -10.42
N SER A 38 4.28 20.30 -11.75
CA SER A 38 3.20 20.85 -12.56
C SER A 38 2.87 19.87 -13.68
N PRO A 39 2.28 18.69 -13.35
CA PRO A 39 1.95 17.69 -14.36
C PRO A 39 0.88 18.20 -15.33
N ASP A 40 0.85 17.63 -16.53
CA ASP A 40 -0.22 17.88 -17.49
C ASP A 40 -1.57 17.34 -17.00
N TYR A 41 -1.54 16.25 -16.24
CA TYR A 41 -2.69 15.68 -15.57
C TYR A 41 -2.31 14.71 -14.46
N VAL A 42 -3.27 14.47 -13.57
CA VAL A 42 -3.24 13.40 -12.57
C VAL A 42 -4.26 12.33 -12.97
N ARG A 43 -3.85 11.06 -12.96
CA ARG A 43 -4.75 9.90 -13.16
C ARG A 43 -5.03 9.26 -11.80
N LEU A 44 -6.29 9.27 -11.38
CA LEU A 44 -6.73 8.52 -10.20
C LEU A 44 -7.15 7.11 -10.62
N VAL A 45 -6.48 6.11 -10.06
CA VAL A 45 -6.73 4.70 -10.39
C VAL A 45 -7.16 3.92 -9.16
N SER A 46 -8.10 3.02 -9.37
CA SER A 46 -8.77 2.19 -8.35
C SER A 46 -8.67 0.69 -8.64
N SER A 47 -8.22 0.32 -9.83
CA SER A 47 -8.03 -1.07 -10.26
C SER A 47 -6.65 -1.30 -10.88
N THR A 48 -6.27 -2.58 -11.03
CA THR A 48 -4.99 -2.93 -11.67
C THR A 48 -5.03 -2.64 -13.17
N GLU A 49 -6.20 -2.79 -13.76
CA GLU A 49 -6.49 -2.62 -15.16
C GLU A 49 -6.38 -1.13 -15.53
N GLN A 50 -6.90 -0.24 -14.68
CA GLN A 50 -6.71 1.21 -14.80
C GLN A 50 -5.23 1.63 -14.67
N VAL A 51 -4.46 0.98 -13.78
CA VAL A 51 -3.00 1.22 -13.67
C VAL A 51 -2.30 0.88 -14.98
N VAL A 52 -2.59 -0.30 -15.54
CA VAL A 52 -1.98 -0.75 -16.81
C VAL A 52 -2.33 0.21 -17.93
N ALA A 53 -3.61 0.53 -18.10
CA ALA A 53 -4.08 1.45 -19.14
C ALA A 53 -3.44 2.85 -19.03
N ALA A 54 -3.30 3.39 -17.80
CA ALA A 54 -2.70 4.71 -17.59
C ALA A 54 -1.18 4.71 -17.88
N VAL A 55 -0.47 3.63 -17.56
CA VAL A 55 0.95 3.48 -17.88
C VAL A 55 1.15 3.36 -19.39
N GLU A 56 0.35 2.53 -20.07
CA GLU A 56 0.38 2.39 -21.52
C GLU A 56 0.08 3.71 -22.24
N GLU A 57 -0.91 4.48 -21.77
CA GLU A 57 -1.22 5.82 -22.26
C GLU A 57 -0.01 6.75 -22.14
N ALA A 58 0.63 6.81 -20.97
CA ALA A 58 1.78 7.69 -20.74
C ALA A 58 2.99 7.30 -21.58
N VAL A 59 3.26 6.00 -21.75
CA VAL A 59 4.33 5.47 -22.59
C VAL A 59 4.08 5.81 -24.06
N ARG A 60 2.85 5.58 -24.56
CA ARG A 60 2.46 5.92 -25.94
C ARG A 60 2.59 7.41 -26.22
N GLU A 61 2.35 8.26 -25.23
CA GLU A 61 2.47 9.72 -25.34
C GLU A 61 3.88 10.25 -25.08
N GLY A 62 4.84 9.39 -24.73
CA GLY A 62 6.21 9.80 -24.40
C GLY A 62 6.30 10.70 -23.17
N ARG A 63 5.33 10.62 -22.25
CA ARG A 63 5.28 11.47 -21.06
C ARG A 63 6.01 10.84 -19.89
N ARG A 64 6.76 11.65 -19.15
CA ARG A 64 7.39 11.22 -17.89
C ARG A 64 6.31 11.03 -16.81
N LEU A 65 6.10 9.78 -16.44
CA LEU A 65 5.12 9.37 -15.44
C LEU A 65 5.79 9.14 -14.07
N VAL A 66 5.19 9.67 -13.02
CA VAL A 66 5.52 9.36 -11.63
C VAL A 66 4.32 8.74 -10.94
N VAL A 67 4.56 7.89 -9.93
CA VAL A 67 3.50 7.19 -9.19
C VAL A 67 3.46 7.74 -7.77
N THR A 68 2.26 8.08 -7.29
CA THR A 68 2.03 8.53 -5.92
C THR A 68 0.98 7.65 -5.23
N SER A 69 1.16 7.46 -3.92
CA SER A 69 0.17 6.86 -3.02
C SER A 69 -0.23 7.93 -2.00
N GLY A 70 0.37 7.93 -0.81
CA GLY A 70 0.12 8.95 0.23
C GLY A 70 0.86 10.29 0.05
N GLY A 71 1.68 10.47 -1.01
CA GLY A 71 2.41 11.73 -1.24
C GLY A 71 3.57 12.02 -0.26
N HIS A 72 3.89 11.10 0.65
CA HIS A 72 4.88 11.26 1.72
C HIS A 72 6.34 11.00 1.29
N CYS A 73 6.73 11.53 0.12
CA CYS A 73 8.09 11.44 -0.40
C CYS A 73 8.93 12.61 0.12
N LEU A 74 10.13 12.34 0.65
CA LEU A 74 11.03 13.37 1.16
C LEU A 74 11.99 13.90 0.09
N GLU A 75 12.25 13.13 -0.96
CA GLU A 75 13.25 13.38 -1.99
C GLU A 75 12.67 13.94 -3.30
N GLY A 76 11.35 14.15 -3.35
CA GLY A 76 10.70 14.77 -4.51
C GLY A 76 10.40 13.84 -5.68
N PHE A 77 10.60 12.53 -5.58
CA PHE A 77 10.34 11.59 -6.69
C PHE A 77 8.90 11.65 -7.23
N VAL A 78 7.93 11.93 -6.36
CA VAL A 78 6.49 12.03 -6.71
C VAL A 78 6.05 13.46 -7.05
N SER A 79 6.94 14.44 -6.87
CA SER A 79 6.69 15.87 -7.09
C SER A 79 7.84 16.50 -7.88
N ASP A 80 8.41 15.71 -8.78
CA ASP A 80 9.52 16.11 -9.62
C ASP A 80 9.02 17.12 -10.67
N PRO A 81 9.70 18.26 -10.87
CA PRO A 81 9.29 19.28 -11.85
C PRO A 81 9.16 18.75 -13.29
N GLU A 82 9.96 17.73 -13.64
CA GLU A 82 9.93 17.11 -14.97
C GLU A 82 8.82 16.05 -15.10
N ALA A 83 8.03 15.79 -14.04
CA ALA A 83 6.89 14.89 -14.11
C ALA A 83 5.76 15.52 -14.94
N ARG A 84 5.38 14.84 -16.03
CA ARG A 84 4.25 15.25 -16.89
C ARG A 84 2.95 14.58 -16.51
N VAL A 85 3.02 13.42 -15.85
CA VAL A 85 1.85 12.66 -15.41
C VAL A 85 2.06 12.16 -14.00
N ILE A 86 1.08 12.37 -13.13
CA ILE A 86 1.05 11.73 -11.82
C ILE A 86 -0.01 10.63 -11.85
N LEU A 87 0.40 9.40 -11.60
CA LEU A 87 -0.50 8.27 -11.37
C LEU A 87 -0.75 8.13 -9.87
N ASP A 88 -1.93 8.51 -9.40
CA ASP A 88 -2.33 8.41 -7.99
C ASP A 88 -3.09 7.10 -7.74
N VAL A 89 -2.43 6.17 -7.04
CA VAL A 89 -3.00 4.87 -6.64
C VAL A 89 -3.71 4.94 -5.28
N SER A 90 -3.82 6.11 -4.66
CA SER A 90 -4.48 6.26 -3.35
C SER A 90 -5.94 5.81 -3.29
N PRO A 91 -6.73 5.71 -4.38
CA PRO A 91 -8.03 5.04 -4.32
C PRO A 91 -7.95 3.52 -4.10
N MET A 92 -6.82 2.88 -4.43
CA MET A 92 -6.60 1.44 -4.21
C MET A 92 -6.32 1.14 -2.73
N LYS A 93 -7.36 1.13 -1.91
CA LYS A 93 -7.26 1.02 -0.44
C LYS A 93 -7.73 -0.31 0.13
N ARG A 94 -7.96 -1.33 -0.69
CA ARG A 94 -8.50 -2.61 -0.22
C ARG A 94 -7.51 -3.29 0.74
N ILE A 95 -8.03 -3.76 1.88
CA ILE A 95 -7.31 -4.52 2.90
C ILE A 95 -8.15 -5.74 3.26
N ASP A 96 -7.71 -6.92 2.82
CA ASP A 96 -8.44 -8.17 2.96
C ASP A 96 -7.55 -9.32 3.42
N TYR A 97 -8.19 -10.40 3.86
CA TYR A 97 -7.52 -11.64 4.16
C TYR A 97 -7.70 -12.64 3.02
N ASP A 98 -6.60 -13.10 2.45
CA ASP A 98 -6.53 -14.19 1.49
C ASP A 98 -6.38 -15.51 2.27
N ALA A 99 -7.48 -16.25 2.36
CA ALA A 99 -7.54 -17.51 3.09
C ALA A 99 -6.71 -18.62 2.45
N GLU A 100 -6.60 -18.64 1.11
CA GLU A 100 -5.79 -19.64 0.40
C GLU A 100 -4.30 -19.45 0.71
N ARG A 101 -3.88 -18.20 0.88
CA ARG A 101 -2.48 -17.84 1.16
C ARG A 101 -2.16 -17.66 2.64
N GLY A 102 -3.19 -17.63 3.49
CA GLY A 102 -3.04 -17.32 4.92
C GLY A 102 -2.44 -15.93 5.16
N ALA A 103 -2.81 -14.93 4.36
CA ALA A 103 -2.13 -13.64 4.33
C ALA A 103 -3.10 -12.46 4.26
N VAL A 104 -2.72 -11.35 4.86
CA VAL A 104 -3.41 -10.06 4.64
C VAL A 104 -2.83 -9.42 3.39
N VAL A 105 -3.71 -9.02 2.47
CA VAL A 105 -3.39 -8.29 1.26
C VAL A 105 -3.75 -6.83 1.48
N VAL A 106 -2.78 -5.95 1.22
CA VAL A 106 -2.93 -4.50 1.36
C VAL A 106 -2.63 -3.87 0.01
N GLU A 107 -3.57 -3.09 -0.51
CA GLU A 107 -3.35 -2.36 -1.75
C GLU A 107 -2.42 -1.14 -1.55
N ALA A 108 -1.73 -0.75 -2.62
CA ALA A 108 -0.69 0.27 -2.56
C ALA A 108 -1.19 1.67 -2.14
N GLY A 109 -2.49 1.95 -2.29
CA GLY A 109 -3.11 3.22 -1.92
C GLY A 109 -3.50 3.34 -0.46
N ALA A 110 -3.58 2.23 0.28
CA ALA A 110 -3.85 2.26 1.71
C ALA A 110 -2.73 3.02 2.45
N THR A 111 -3.08 3.73 3.51
CA THR A 111 -2.10 4.37 4.38
C THR A 111 -1.68 3.48 5.53
N VAL A 112 -0.57 3.81 6.20
CA VAL A 112 -0.11 3.14 7.41
C VAL A 112 -1.19 3.17 8.49
N GLY A 113 -1.87 4.31 8.68
CA GLY A 113 -2.95 4.45 9.66
C GLY A 113 -4.16 3.57 9.35
N GLU A 114 -4.59 3.56 8.08
CA GLU A 114 -5.68 2.69 7.62
C GLU A 114 -5.33 1.21 7.82
N THR A 115 -4.09 0.84 7.52
CA THR A 115 -3.59 -0.52 7.65
C THR A 115 -3.51 -0.95 9.10
N PHE A 116 -2.96 -0.13 9.99
CA PHE A 116 -2.92 -0.43 11.42
C PHE A 116 -4.31 -0.63 12.00
N ARG A 117 -5.25 0.28 11.67
CA ARG A 117 -6.62 0.18 12.14
C ARG A 117 -7.28 -1.12 11.67
N ALA A 118 -7.18 -1.43 10.38
CA ALA A 118 -7.77 -2.66 9.83
C ALA A 118 -7.17 -3.92 10.46
N LEU A 119 -5.84 -3.96 10.62
CA LEU A 119 -5.14 -5.09 11.23
C LEU A 119 -5.54 -5.32 12.68
N PHE A 120 -5.66 -4.25 13.45
CA PHE A 120 -6.05 -4.29 14.85
C PHE A 120 -7.53 -4.67 15.01
N GLU A 121 -8.44 -3.98 14.32
CA GLU A 121 -9.88 -4.15 14.50
C GLU A 121 -10.40 -5.49 13.97
N ARG A 122 -9.86 -5.98 12.85
CA ARG A 122 -10.38 -7.19 12.18
C ARG A 122 -9.68 -8.48 12.61
N TRP A 123 -8.38 -8.41 12.90
CA TRP A 123 -7.55 -9.59 13.16
C TRP A 123 -6.78 -9.53 14.48
N GLY A 124 -6.78 -8.40 15.20
CA GLY A 124 -6.05 -8.25 16.46
C GLY A 124 -4.53 -8.36 16.32
N VAL A 125 -3.99 -8.03 15.14
CA VAL A 125 -2.54 -8.14 14.84
C VAL A 125 -1.90 -6.78 14.59
N VAL A 126 -0.58 -6.72 14.78
CA VAL A 126 0.26 -5.55 14.48
C VAL A 126 1.49 -5.98 13.70
N ILE A 127 1.97 -5.09 12.83
CA ILE A 127 3.18 -5.26 12.01
C ILE A 127 4.08 -4.01 12.11
N PRO A 128 5.40 -4.13 11.85
CA PRO A 128 6.33 -3.01 11.98
C PRO A 128 6.22 -2.01 10.81
N LEU A 129 5.17 -1.20 10.77
CA LEU A 129 5.02 -0.07 9.82
C LEU A 129 5.51 1.25 10.41
N GLY A 130 5.61 2.25 9.54
CA GLY A 130 6.10 3.58 9.82
C GLY A 130 5.33 4.34 10.88
N GLU A 131 5.92 5.46 11.29
CA GLU A 131 5.41 6.30 12.38
C GLU A 131 4.23 7.18 11.96
N TYR A 132 4.24 7.73 10.74
CA TYR A 132 3.22 8.69 10.29
C TYR A 132 2.02 7.99 9.64
N PRO A 133 0.79 8.22 10.12
CA PRO A 133 -0.42 7.55 9.60
C PRO A 133 -0.71 7.79 8.12
N GLU A 134 -0.29 8.94 7.58
CA GLU A 134 -0.56 9.33 6.18
C GLU A 134 0.42 8.73 5.17
N ILE A 135 1.50 8.09 5.63
CA ILE A 135 2.44 7.42 4.73
C ILE A 135 1.67 6.35 3.94
N GLY A 136 1.73 6.43 2.61
CA GLY A 136 1.14 5.44 1.72
C GLY A 136 1.93 4.14 1.68
N MET A 137 1.24 3.00 1.74
CA MET A 137 1.83 1.66 1.77
C MET A 137 2.67 1.37 0.52
N GLY A 138 2.26 1.86 -0.64
CA GLY A 138 2.98 1.69 -1.91
C GLY A 138 4.44 2.16 -1.84
N GLY A 139 4.67 3.39 -1.37
CA GLY A 139 6.02 3.93 -1.20
C GLY A 139 6.73 3.37 0.02
N HIS A 140 6.01 3.20 1.14
CA HIS A 140 6.58 2.76 2.40
C HIS A 140 7.25 1.38 2.30
N VAL A 141 6.56 0.41 1.69
CA VAL A 141 7.03 -0.97 1.59
C VAL A 141 8.17 -1.10 0.60
N VAL A 142 8.12 -0.37 -0.52
CA VAL A 142 9.22 -0.35 -1.49
C VAL A 142 10.47 0.32 -0.91
N GLY A 143 10.29 1.35 -0.07
CA GLY A 143 11.38 2.04 0.65
C GLY A 143 11.95 1.28 1.85
N GLY A 144 11.44 0.08 2.16
CA GLY A 144 11.96 -0.78 3.24
C GLY A 144 11.05 -0.92 4.45
N ALA A 145 10.01 -0.09 4.58
CA ALA A 145 9.04 -0.09 5.67
C ALA A 145 9.66 -0.20 7.07
N PHE A 146 10.45 0.81 7.42
CA PHE A 146 10.99 1.01 8.76
C PHE A 146 9.91 1.57 9.70
N GLY A 147 9.92 1.12 10.96
CA GLY A 147 8.92 1.48 11.96
C GLY A 147 9.37 1.14 13.38
N PHE A 148 8.65 1.60 14.41
CA PHE A 148 9.06 1.43 15.81
C PHE A 148 9.31 -0.02 16.24
N LEU A 149 8.54 -0.96 15.68
CA LEU A 149 8.65 -2.37 16.01
C LEU A 149 9.77 -3.08 15.23
N CYS A 150 10.49 -2.40 14.33
CA CYS A 150 11.42 -3.07 13.43
C CYS A 150 12.60 -3.72 14.17
N ARG A 151 13.01 -3.19 15.33
CA ARG A 151 14.05 -3.79 16.17
C ARG A 151 13.64 -5.14 16.74
N GLN A 152 12.34 -5.35 16.95
CA GLN A 152 11.79 -6.57 17.52
C GLN A 152 11.28 -7.53 16.44
N LEU A 153 10.66 -7.00 15.38
CA LEU A 153 9.90 -7.76 14.38
C LEU A 153 10.54 -7.75 12.98
N GLY A 154 11.70 -7.12 12.82
CA GLY A 154 12.32 -6.89 11.52
C GLY A 154 11.60 -5.81 10.70
N LEU A 155 12.08 -5.53 9.50
CA LEU A 155 11.46 -4.57 8.59
C LEU A 155 10.19 -5.15 7.95
N ALA A 156 9.12 -4.36 7.83
CA ALA A 156 7.88 -4.83 7.19
C ALA A 156 8.08 -5.14 5.69
N ALA A 157 9.09 -4.56 5.02
CA ALA A 157 9.43 -4.95 3.65
C ALA A 157 9.92 -6.41 3.54
N GLY A 158 10.43 -6.97 4.65
CA GLY A 158 10.83 -8.37 4.76
C GLY A 158 9.66 -9.34 4.95
N TRP A 159 8.43 -8.86 5.19
CA TRP A 159 7.25 -9.70 5.42
C TRP A 159 6.65 -10.29 4.13
N ARG A 160 7.49 -10.49 3.10
CA ARG A 160 7.12 -11.03 1.79
C ARG A 160 6.85 -12.54 1.84
N LEU A 161 5.61 -12.89 1.49
CA LEU A 161 5.20 -14.01 0.62
C LEU A 161 5.46 -15.46 1.05
N ALA A 162 4.39 -16.13 1.48
CA ALA A 162 4.29 -17.58 1.37
C ALA A 162 4.12 -18.02 -0.10
N ARG A 163 5.09 -18.86 -0.53
CA ARG A 163 5.18 -19.87 -1.61
C ARG A 163 5.12 -19.49 -3.12
N ARG A 164 6.28 -19.79 -3.75
CA ARG A 164 6.64 -20.17 -5.15
C ARG A 164 6.98 -19.08 -6.17
N PRO A 165 8.00 -19.33 -7.04
CA PRO A 165 8.63 -18.31 -7.86
C PRO A 165 7.86 -18.15 -9.17
N THR A 166 7.28 -16.99 -9.37
CA THR A 166 7.00 -16.48 -10.72
C THR A 166 7.89 -15.27 -10.93
N ARG A 167 8.57 -15.32 -12.07
CA ARG A 167 9.44 -14.30 -12.65
C ARG A 167 9.03 -12.88 -12.27
N ILE A 168 10.04 -12.05 -12.02
CA ILE A 168 9.89 -10.61 -11.89
C ILE A 168 9.23 -10.08 -13.17
N ALA A 169 7.99 -9.62 -13.03
CA ALA A 169 7.35 -8.71 -13.95
C ALA A 169 6.69 -7.64 -13.09
N THR A 170 7.14 -6.40 -13.23
CA THR A 170 6.56 -5.24 -12.58
C THR A 170 5.20 -4.97 -13.23
N SER A 171 4.15 -5.63 -12.74
CA SER A 171 2.76 -5.30 -13.02
C SER A 171 1.88 -5.73 -11.84
N GLY A 172 1.03 -4.84 -11.33
CA GLY A 172 -0.10 -5.24 -10.48
C GLY A 172 -0.10 -4.88 -8.98
N GLY A 173 0.57 -3.81 -8.53
CA GLY A 173 0.17 -2.97 -7.38
C GLY A 173 -0.20 -3.58 -6.00
N ARG A 174 -0.05 -4.89 -5.77
CA ARG A 174 -0.52 -5.57 -4.54
C ARG A 174 0.66 -5.89 -3.63
N ILE A 175 0.61 -5.37 -2.41
CA ILE A 175 1.54 -5.71 -1.34
C ILE A 175 0.91 -6.82 -0.50
N ARG A 176 1.71 -7.83 -0.16
CA ARG A 176 1.26 -9.03 0.57
C ARG A 176 1.99 -9.11 1.91
N VAL A 177 1.23 -9.31 2.99
CA VAL A 177 1.75 -9.51 4.35
C VAL A 177 1.24 -10.86 4.86
N GLY A 178 2.13 -11.85 4.96
CA GLY A 178 1.76 -13.18 5.46
C GLY A 178 1.74 -13.25 6.99
N ALA A 179 0.72 -13.91 7.55
CA ALA A 179 0.74 -14.36 8.94
C ALA A 179 1.03 -15.86 8.95
N ALA A 180 2.14 -16.28 9.55
CA ALA A 180 2.41 -17.71 9.71
C ALA A 180 1.47 -18.29 10.79
N ALA A 181 0.48 -19.07 10.38
CA ALA A 181 -0.25 -19.97 11.27
C ALA A 181 0.65 -21.20 11.57
N THR A 182 0.80 -21.51 12.85
CA THR A 182 1.64 -22.61 13.34
C THR A 182 0.93 -23.95 13.20
N SER A 183 1.52 -24.92 12.50
CA SER A 183 1.33 -26.35 12.80
C SER A 183 2.62 -26.89 13.43
N ALA A 184 2.49 -27.52 14.60
CA ALA A 184 3.60 -28.04 15.38
C ALA A 184 4.11 -29.39 14.83
N SER A 185 5.42 -29.49 14.56
CA SER A 185 6.23 -30.72 14.73
C SER A 185 7.72 -30.48 14.40
N SER A 186 8.53 -30.28 15.46
CA SER A 186 9.93 -30.68 15.79
C SER A 186 11.09 -30.65 14.74
N PRO A 187 12.38 -30.86 15.14
CA PRO A 187 13.36 -29.78 15.25
C PRO A 187 14.59 -29.95 14.33
N GLY A 188 15.16 -28.85 13.83
CA GLY A 188 16.42 -28.91 13.08
C GLY A 188 16.90 -27.55 12.59
N THR A 189 18.01 -27.10 13.19
CA THR A 189 19.11 -26.27 12.65
C THR A 189 18.79 -24.93 11.94
N GLY A 190 19.38 -23.84 12.48
CA GLY A 190 19.61 -22.58 11.77
C GLY A 190 18.89 -21.37 12.37
N SER A 191 19.65 -20.46 12.99
CA SER A 191 19.19 -19.24 13.66
C SER A 191 18.61 -18.21 12.69
N GLY A 192 17.30 -18.28 12.45
CA GLY A 192 16.50 -17.19 11.89
C GLY A 192 15.25 -17.04 12.73
N ARG A 193 15.17 -16.01 13.58
CA ARG A 193 13.94 -15.73 14.35
C ARG A 193 12.84 -15.36 13.35
N ARG A 194 11.90 -16.28 13.13
CA ARG A 194 10.67 -16.02 12.36
C ARG A 194 9.88 -14.96 13.11
N ALA A 195 9.58 -13.84 12.47
CA ALA A 195 8.68 -12.84 13.02
C ALA A 195 7.30 -13.46 13.19
N ARG A 196 6.83 -13.56 14.43
CA ARG A 196 5.45 -13.96 14.75
C ARG A 196 4.62 -12.68 14.87
N PRO A 197 3.38 -12.64 14.33
CA PRO A 197 2.45 -11.57 14.65
C PRO A 197 2.29 -11.49 16.18
N VAL A 198 2.37 -10.28 16.73
CA VAL A 198 2.07 -10.07 18.15
C VAL A 198 0.56 -9.89 18.25
N THR A 199 -0.12 -10.90 18.78
CA THR A 199 -1.51 -10.77 19.22
C THR A 199 -1.52 -9.99 20.54
N ILE A 200 -2.22 -8.86 20.57
CA ILE A 200 -2.39 -8.10 21.82
C ILE A 200 -3.43 -8.84 22.67
N PRO A 201 -3.10 -9.26 23.91
CA PRO A 201 -4.06 -9.93 24.76
C PRO A 201 -5.24 -9.00 25.08
N PRO A 202 -6.48 -9.51 25.15
CA PRO A 202 -7.65 -8.73 25.56
C PRO A 202 -7.48 -8.33 27.03
N GLY A 203 -6.92 -7.14 27.28
CA GLY A 203 -6.61 -6.69 28.64
C GLY A 203 -5.77 -5.41 28.72
N CYS A 204 -5.09 -5.01 27.65
CA CYS A 204 -4.29 -3.78 27.62
C CYS A 204 -5.06 -2.48 27.32
N CYS A 205 -6.39 -2.51 27.29
CA CYS A 205 -7.20 -1.30 27.27
C CYS A 205 -7.47 -0.89 28.73
N PRO A 206 -6.86 0.20 29.26
CA PRO A 206 -7.27 0.71 30.57
C PRO A 206 -8.73 1.16 30.44
N ALA A 207 -9.63 0.38 31.05
CA ALA A 207 -11.04 0.70 31.14
C ALA A 207 -11.19 2.18 31.56
N ARG A 208 -12.01 2.92 30.80
CA ARG A 208 -12.54 4.22 31.23
C ARG A 208 -13.12 4.05 32.63
N ARG A 209 -12.40 4.53 33.65
CA ARG A 209 -13.00 4.78 34.96
C ARG A 209 -13.92 5.98 34.76
N ASN A 210 -15.22 5.73 34.60
CA ASN A 210 -16.23 6.74 34.82
C ASN A 210 -16.05 7.23 36.27
N ARG A 211 -15.61 8.48 36.44
CA ARG A 211 -15.81 9.20 37.68
C ARG A 211 -17.21 9.80 37.61
N SER A 212 -18.12 9.25 38.41
CA SER A 212 -19.26 9.96 38.99
C SER A 212 -18.76 11.00 40.00
#